data_AF-A0A357F383-F1
#
_entry.id   AF-A0A357F383-F1
#
_cell.length_a   1.000
_cell.length_b   1.000
_cell.length_c   1.000
_cell.angle_alpha   90.00
_cell.angle_beta   90.00
_cell.angle_gamma   90.00
#
_symmetry.space_group_name_H-M   'P 1'
#
loop_
_entity.id
_entity.type
_entity.pdbx_description
1 polymer ?
#
loop_
_entity_poly.entity_id
_entity_poly.type
_entity_poly.pdbx_seq_one_letter_code
_entity_poly.pdbx_strand_id
1 'polypeptide(L)' 'MEKCTYCTQRIAGARIEAEKDGRKIADGEVVTACQAVCPTGAIVFGDLNDPLSKIAKIKQDKRNYNLLNELNTQPRTTY' A
#
# COMPACT_ATOMS: atom_id res chain seq x y z
N MET A 1 -5.18 11.24 19.86
CA MET A 1 -5.33 11.85 18.52
C MET A 1 -5.25 10.72 17.50
N GLU A 2 -6.25 10.60 16.63
CA GLU A 2 -6.34 9.53 15.63
C GLU A 2 -5.87 10.01 14.25
N LYS A 3 -5.45 9.08 13.39
CA LYS A 3 -5.00 9.37 12.01
C LYS A 3 -5.15 8.15 11.11
N CYS A 4 -4.95 8.31 9.81
CA CYS A 4 -4.80 7.19 8.89
C CYS A 4 -3.59 6.32 9.29
N THR A 5 -3.83 5.01 9.38
CA THR A 5 -2.83 3.98 9.70
C THR A 5 -2.60 3.01 8.55
N TYR A 6 -3.13 3.28 7.35
CA TYR A 6 -3.16 2.33 6.24
C TYR A 6 -3.82 1.00 6.59
N CYS A 7 -4.84 1.03 7.45
CA CYS A 7 -5.55 -0.16 7.91
C CYS A 7 -4.60 -1.18 8.56
N THR A 8 -3.76 -0.76 9.51
CA THR A 8 -2.85 -1.64 10.27
C THR A 8 -3.54 -2.90 10.80
N GLN A 9 -4.82 -2.83 11.16
CA GLN A 9 -5.63 -3.98 11.56
C GLN A 9 -5.76 -5.05 10.46
N ARG A 10 -5.94 -4.66 9.19
CA ARG A 10 -6.00 -5.59 8.05
C ARG A 10 -4.61 -6.14 7.71
N ILE A 11 -3.58 -5.29 7.78
CA ILE A 11 -2.18 -5.69 7.57
C ILE A 11 -1.77 -6.73 8.61
N ALA A 12 -2.08 -6.49 9.89
CA ALA A 12 -1.76 -7.41 10.97
C ALA A 12 -2.47 -8.76 10.79
N GLY A 13 -3.76 -8.75 10.44
CA GLY A 13 -4.50 -9.99 10.15
C GLY A 13 -3.84 -10.82 9.04
N ALA A 14 -3.57 -10.21 7.89
CA ALA A 14 -2.92 -10.92 6.78
C ALA A 14 -1.51 -11.41 7.13
N ARG A 15 -0.75 -10.61 7.89
CA ARG A 15 0.58 -11.00 8.37
C ARG A 15 0.51 -12.24 9.27
N ILE A 16 -0.42 -12.28 10.21
CA ILE A 16 -0.58 -13.42 11.13
C ILE A 16 -0.94 -14.69 10.35
N GLU A 17 -1.85 -14.62 9.37
CA GLU A 17 -2.21 -15.77 8.56
C GLU A 17 -1.05 -16.23 7.67
N ALA A 18 -0.34 -15.31 7.02
CA ALA A 18 0.84 -15.65 6.22
C ALA A 18 1.97 -16.28 7.07
N GLU A 19 2.19 -15.79 8.30
CA GLU A 19 3.15 -16.36 9.24
C GLU A 19 2.75 -17.77 9.70
N LYS A 20 1.46 -18.04 9.94
CA LYS A 20 0.97 -19.40 10.24
C LYS A 20 1.22 -20.39 9.10
N ASP A 21 1.03 -19.92 7.88
CA ASP A 21 1.26 -20.69 6.66
C ASP A 21 2.76 -20.80 6.28
N GLY A 22 3.65 -20.13 7.01
CA GLY A 22 5.10 -20.10 6.71
C GLY A 22 5.45 -19.40 5.40
N ARG A 23 4.59 -18.51 4.91
CA ARG A 23 4.75 -17.78 3.64
C ARG A 23 4.80 -16.27 3.86
N LYS A 24 5.16 -15.54 2.80
CA LYS A 24 5.01 -14.08 2.77
C LYS A 24 3.59 -13.69 2.37
N ILE A 25 3.21 -12.46 2.72
CA ILE A 25 1.97 -11.84 2.25
C ILE A 25 2.06 -11.68 0.74
N ALA A 26 1.05 -12.15 0.01
CA ALA A 26 0.98 -12.01 -1.43
C ALA A 26 0.43 -10.63 -1.85
N ASP A 27 0.77 -10.17 -3.05
CA ASP A 27 0.19 -8.94 -3.59
C ASP A 27 -1.34 -9.07 -3.73
N GLY A 28 -2.06 -8.04 -3.30
CA GLY A 28 -3.53 -8.04 -3.27
C GLY A 28 -4.17 -8.80 -2.10
N GLU A 29 -3.42 -9.50 -1.25
CA GLU A 29 -3.95 -10.18 -0.05
C GLU A 29 -4.43 -9.17 1.00
N VAL A 30 -3.73 -8.04 1.11
CA VAL A 30 -4.16 -6.90 1.94
C VAL A 30 -4.84 -5.85 1.06
N VAL A 31 -6.15 -5.71 1.22
CA VAL A 31 -6.93 -4.63 0.61
C VAL A 31 -7.34 -3.64 1.68
N THR A 32 -6.89 -2.39 1.59
CA THR A 32 -7.27 -1.34 2.55
C THR A 32 -8.75 -0.96 2.38
N ALA A 33 -9.36 -0.36 3.40
CA ALA A 33 -10.78 0.01 3.35
C ALA A 33 -11.07 1.01 2.21
N CYS A 34 -10.21 2.02 2.04
CA CYS A 34 -10.34 3.02 0.98
C CYS A 34 -10.09 2.45 -0.43
N GLN A 35 -9.16 1.49 -0.58
CA GLN A 35 -8.96 0.75 -1.84
C GLN A 35 -10.18 -0.12 -2.19
N ALA A 36 -10.73 -0.85 -1.22
CA ALA A 36 -11.84 -1.79 -1.44
C ALA A 36 -13.13 -1.08 -1.89
N VAL A 37 -13.38 0.12 -1.35
CA VAL A 37 -14.61 0.88 -1.63
C VAL A 37 -14.51 1.76 -2.88
N CYS A 38 -13.29 2.02 -3.38
CA CYS A 38 -13.09 2.94 -4.50
C CYS A 38 -13.56 2.29 -5.82
N PRO A 39 -14.67 2.77 -6.44
CA PRO A 39 -15.23 2.12 -7.63
C PRO A 39 -14.35 2.32 -8.86
N THR A 40 -13.56 3.39 -8.91
CA THR A 40 -12.68 3.72 -10.03
C THR A 40 -11.31 3.05 -9.92
N GLY A 41 -11.00 2.39 -8.79
CA GLY A 41 -9.69 1.76 -8.57
C GLY A 41 -8.53 2.75 -8.46
N ALA A 42 -8.80 3.99 -8.04
CA ALA A 42 -7.78 5.06 -7.95
C ALA A 42 -6.71 4.81 -6.88
N ILE A 43 -7.08 4.14 -5.78
CA ILE A 43 -6.16 3.85 -4.67
C ILE A 43 -5.61 2.44 -4.87
N VAL A 44 -4.29 2.32 -4.91
CA VAL A 44 -3.59 1.03 -4.93
C VAL A 44 -2.65 0.93 -3.74
N PHE A 45 -2.77 -0.16 -2.99
CA PHE A 45 -1.94 -0.48 -1.84
C PHE A 45 -1.25 -1.83 -2.06
N GLY A 46 -0.02 -1.99 -1.57
CA GLY A 46 0.76 -3.21 -1.69
C GLY A 46 2.16 -3.05 -1.09
N ASP A 47 2.98 -4.09 -1.20
CA ASP A 47 4.37 -4.08 -0.74
C ASP A 47 5.28 -3.41 -1.79
N LEU A 48 6.06 -2.41 -1.34
CA LEU A 48 7.03 -1.70 -2.16
C LEU A 48 8.35 -2.47 -2.32
N ASN A 49 8.63 -3.41 -1.44
CA ASN A 49 9.84 -4.23 -1.51
C ASN A 49 9.70 -5.38 -2.50
N ASP A 50 8.47 -5.74 -2.89
CA ASP A 50 8.21 -6.68 -3.96
C ASP A 50 8.21 -5.95 -5.32
N PRO A 51 9.22 -6.14 -6.19
CA PRO A 51 9.29 -5.47 -7.48
C PRO A 51 8.18 -5.90 -8.46
N LEU A 52 7.55 -7.05 -8.22
CA LEU A 52 6.48 -7.58 -9.07
C LEU A 52 5.11 -7.02 -8.71
N SER A 53 4.98 -6.39 -7.53
CA SER A 53 3.72 -5.87 -7.02
C SER A 53 3.11 -4.80 -7.92
N LYS A 54 1.78 -4.68 -7.87
CA LYS A 54 1.06 -3.65 -8.64
C LYS A 54 1.53 -2.24 -8.27
N ILE A 55 1.83 -1.98 -7.00
CA ILE A 55 2.24 -0.66 -6.52
C ILE A 55 3.67 -0.30 -6.97
N ALA A 56 4.59 -1.26 -7.02
CA ALA A 56 5.95 -1.02 -7.50
C ALA A 56 5.95 -0.55 -8.95
N LYS A 57 5.10 -1.15 -9.79
CA LYS A 57 4.90 -0.74 -11.18
C LYS A 57 4.26 0.64 -11.31
N ILE A 58 3.21 0.93 -10.53
CA ILE A 58 2.51 2.23 -10.57
C ILE A 58 3.44 3.38 -10.16
N LYS A 59 4.28 3.19 -9.13
CA LYS A 59 5.22 4.23 -8.69
C LYS A 59 6.31 4.56 -9.71
N GLN A 60 6.54 3.71 -10.71
CA GLN A 60 7.46 3.97 -11.82
C GLN A 60 6.80 4.75 -12.97
N ASP A 61 5.48 5.00 -12.93
CA ASP A 61 4.80 5.85 -13.92
C ASP A 61 5.42 7.26 -13.88
N LYS A 62 5.67 7.84 -15.06
CA LYS A 62 6.26 9.17 -15.21
C LYS A 62 5.41 10.28 -14.56
N ARG A 63 4.13 10.00 -14.31
CA ARG A 63 3.19 10.93 -13.68
C ARG A 63 3.22 10.86 -12.16
N ASN A 64 3.89 9.87 -11.57
CA ASN A 64 3.96 9.71 -10.12
C ASN A 64 4.75 10.85 -9.47
N TYR A 65 4.20 11.49 -8.44
CA TYR A 65 4.85 12.60 -7.72
C TYR A 65 4.64 12.55 -6.20
N ASN A 66 5.61 13.13 -5.48
CA ASN A 66 5.52 13.36 -4.04
C ASN A 66 4.84 14.71 -3.78
N LEU A 67 3.82 14.73 -2.92
CA LEU A 67 3.18 15.98 -2.50
C LEU A 67 4.11 16.76 -1.54
N LEU A 68 4.31 18.07 -1.80
CA LEU A 68 5.18 18.96 -1.03
C LEU A 68 6.61 18.42 -0.86
N ASN A 69 7.21 17.96 -1.97
CA ASN A 69 8.52 17.31 -1.97
C ASN A 69 9.65 18.22 -1.46
N GLU A 70 9.51 19.54 -1.60
CA GLU A 70 10.43 20.55 -1.09
C GLU A 70 10.63 20.49 0.43
N LEU A 71 9.67 19.92 1.17
CA LEU A 71 9.76 19.73 2.63
C LEU A 71 10.51 18.45 3.03
N ASN A 72 10.93 17.62 2.05
CA ASN A 72 11.68 16.38 2.27
C ASN A 72 11.08 15.42 3.31
N THR A 73 9.75 15.32 3.37
CA THR A 73 9.02 14.46 4.32
C THR A 73 9.00 12.98 3.91
N GLN A 74 9.43 12.67 2.68
CA GLN A 74 9.49 11.32 2.10
C GLN A 74 8.20 10.49 2.33
N PRO A 75 7.04 11.00 1.87
CA PRO A 75 5.76 10.33 2.09
C PRO A 75 5.71 8.98 1.35
N ARG A 76 5.07 7.99 1.98
CA ARG A 76 4.88 6.67 1.34
C ARG A 76 3.76 6.67 0.30
N THR A 77 2.72 7.47 0.52
CA THR A 77 1.65 7.71 -0.45
C THR A 77 2.08 8.80 -1.44
N THR A 78 1.95 8.48 -2.72
CA THR A 78 2.26 9.35 -3.86
C THR A 78 1.08 9.33 -4.81
N TYR A 79 1.04 10.26 -5.76
CA TYR A 79 -0.08 10.50 -6.67
C TYR A 79 0.36 10.41 -8.11
#